data_AF-A0A3M0Z743-F1
#
_entry.id   AF-A0A3M0Z743-F1
#
_cell.length_a   1.000
_cell.length_b   1.000
_cell.length_c   1.000
_cell.angle_alpha   90.00
_cell.angle_beta   90.00
_cell.angle_gamma   90.00
#
_symmetry.space_group_name_H-M   'P 1'
#
loop_
_entity.id
_entity.type
_entity.pdbx_description
1 polymer ?
#
loop_
_entity_poly.entity_id
_entity_poly.type
_entity_poly.pdbx_seq_one_letter_code
_entity_poly.pdbx_strand_id
1 'polypeptide(L)'
;GVQSFYAVWDRGEGQLTRARLQPQALLDGFPEDVRVPTDRPVDYAGAEGPRQYGWYLDLPAPGERVVSSPVVRGGLVLFHTMIPSLAPCAFGGRGWLMALRIANGGRPRSPAIDLDGDGRVGPGDVVHALEGAAAAADIPEVAAPGGRRARPGLLAGTAFLGDRAYLSGSGTMDGAGIEVRAVRPLGDARTGRLSWGQLGP
;
A
#
# COMPACT_ATOMS: atom_id res chain seq x y z
N GLY A 1 -10.69 18.52 -5.64
CA GLY A 1 -9.57 18.05 -6.47
C GLY A 1 -9.24 16.62 -6.11
N VAL A 2 -8.67 15.86 -7.05
CA VAL A 2 -8.16 14.49 -6.82
C VAL A 2 -6.81 14.59 -6.13
N GLN A 3 -6.59 13.75 -5.11
CA GLN A 3 -5.29 13.62 -4.45
C GLN A 3 -4.49 12.49 -5.07
N SER A 4 -3.17 12.53 -4.93
CA SER A 4 -2.28 11.60 -5.62
C SER A 4 -1.10 11.24 -4.73
N PHE A 5 -0.59 10.03 -4.91
CA PHE A 5 0.67 9.59 -4.30
C PHE A 5 1.78 9.70 -5.35
N TYR A 6 2.94 10.21 -4.94
CA TYR A 6 4.11 10.37 -5.80
C TYR A 6 5.31 9.67 -5.18
N ALA A 7 6.08 8.97 -6.01
CA ALA A 7 7.46 8.60 -5.71
C ALA A 7 8.34 9.22 -6.79
N VAL A 8 9.18 10.17 -6.38
CA VAL A 8 10.06 10.91 -7.28
C VAL A 8 11.50 10.53 -6.97
N TRP A 9 12.24 10.16 -8.02
CA TRP A 9 13.66 9.91 -7.94
C TRP A 9 14.40 11.25 -7.87
N ASP A 10 14.96 11.53 -6.70
CA ASP A 10 15.85 12.67 -6.51
C ASP A 10 17.25 12.33 -7.01
N ARG A 11 17.68 13.08 -8.03
CA ARG A 11 19.04 13.04 -8.59
C ARG A 11 19.48 14.44 -9.08
N GLY A 12 18.83 15.49 -8.53
CA GLY A 12 19.17 16.89 -8.80
C GLY A 12 18.38 17.59 -9.91
N GLU A 13 17.49 16.92 -10.66
CA GLU A 13 16.61 17.60 -11.62
C GLU A 13 15.36 18.17 -10.95
N GLY A 14 15.18 19.48 -11.08
CA GLY A 14 13.99 20.19 -10.63
C GLY A 14 12.89 20.29 -11.69
N GLN A 15 11.79 20.95 -11.32
CA GLN A 15 10.66 21.28 -12.22
C GLN A 15 10.02 20.07 -12.92
N LEU A 16 10.10 18.90 -12.29
CA LEU A 16 9.44 17.70 -12.78
C LEU A 16 7.90 17.87 -12.71
N THR A 17 7.23 17.47 -13.79
CA THR A 17 5.76 17.41 -13.87
C THR A 17 5.32 15.96 -14.02
N ARG A 18 4.00 15.71 -13.95
CA ARG A 18 3.43 14.37 -14.19
C ARG A 18 3.86 13.74 -15.53
N ALA A 19 4.21 14.55 -16.54
CA ALA A 19 4.70 14.07 -17.82
C ALA A 19 6.07 13.36 -17.74
N ARG A 20 6.82 13.56 -16.65
CA ARG A 20 8.10 12.89 -16.36
C ARG A 20 7.96 11.73 -15.39
N LEU A 21 6.73 11.32 -15.07
CA LEU A 21 6.44 10.24 -14.13
C LEU A 21 5.53 9.20 -14.79
N GLN A 22 5.75 7.93 -14.48
CA GLN A 22 4.89 6.85 -14.95
C GLN A 22 3.53 6.88 -14.21
N PRO A 23 2.40 7.00 -14.91
CA PRO A 23 1.09 6.85 -14.29
C PRO A 23 0.79 5.37 -13.99
N GLN A 24 0.38 5.11 -12.75
CA GLN A 24 -0.30 3.87 -12.33
C GLN A 24 -1.78 4.17 -12.01
N ALA A 25 -2.63 3.16 -12.15
CA ALA A 25 -4.03 3.22 -11.74
C ALA A 25 -4.30 2.22 -10.61
N LEU A 26 -5.24 2.55 -9.73
CA LEU A 26 -5.77 1.65 -8.70
C LEU A 26 -7.14 1.15 -9.16
N LEU A 27 -7.25 -0.15 -9.41
CA LEU A 27 -8.51 -0.80 -9.79
C LEU A 27 -9.08 -1.57 -8.59
N ASP A 28 -10.39 -1.80 -8.59
CA ASP A 28 -11.03 -2.63 -7.57
C ASP A 28 -10.85 -4.13 -7.90
N GLY A 29 -10.74 -4.96 -6.86
CA GLY A 29 -10.66 -6.43 -6.96
C GLY A 29 -11.79 -7.15 -6.21
N PHE A 30 -11.82 -8.48 -6.30
CA PHE A 30 -12.80 -9.39 -5.68
C PHE A 30 -12.09 -10.65 -5.15
N PRO A 31 -12.53 -11.33 -4.07
CA PRO A 31 -13.81 -11.25 -3.33
C PRO A 31 -13.95 -10.17 -2.27
N GLU A 32 -12.88 -9.44 -1.95
CA GLU A 32 -12.85 -8.46 -0.86
C GLU A 32 -12.86 -7.00 -1.32
N ASP A 33 -13.07 -6.06 -0.38
CA ASP A 33 -12.80 -4.62 -0.56
C ASP A 33 -11.27 -4.39 -0.71
N VAL A 34 -10.73 -4.71 -1.89
CA VAL A 34 -9.30 -4.68 -2.22
C VAL A 34 -9.03 -3.83 -3.46
N ARG A 35 -7.78 -3.37 -3.58
CA ARG A 35 -7.28 -2.63 -4.73
C ARG A 35 -6.15 -3.37 -5.41
N VAL A 36 -6.18 -3.38 -6.73
CA VAL A 36 -5.17 -3.95 -7.62
C VAL A 36 -4.56 -2.82 -8.45
N PRO A 37 -3.33 -2.38 -8.14
CA PRO A 37 -2.61 -1.42 -8.96
C PRO A 37 -2.19 -2.04 -10.29
N THR A 38 -2.13 -1.23 -11.35
CA THR A 38 -1.43 -1.57 -12.60
C THR A 38 0.06 -1.86 -12.33
N ASP A 39 0.78 -2.52 -13.23
CA ASP A 39 2.22 -2.86 -13.08
C ASP A 39 3.08 -2.29 -14.21
N ARG A 40 2.77 -1.08 -14.66
CA ARG A 40 3.49 -0.46 -15.78
C ARG A 40 4.96 -0.21 -15.40
N PRO A 41 5.93 -0.48 -16.28
CA PRO A 41 7.34 -0.23 -16.00
C PRO A 41 7.62 1.28 -15.99
N VAL A 42 8.64 1.69 -15.22
CA VAL A 42 9.18 3.06 -15.27
C VAL A 42 10.46 3.05 -16.09
N ASP A 43 10.51 3.87 -17.14
CA ASP A 43 11.68 4.04 -17.99
C ASP A 43 12.66 5.07 -17.40
N TYR A 44 13.41 4.63 -16.39
CA TYR A 44 14.46 5.44 -15.76
C TYR A 44 15.65 5.71 -16.70
N ALA A 45 15.83 4.92 -17.76
CA ALA A 45 16.91 5.11 -18.72
C ALA A 45 16.55 6.20 -19.76
N GLY A 46 15.27 6.30 -20.12
CA GLY A 46 14.79 7.07 -21.27
C GLY A 46 15.08 6.36 -22.59
N ALA A 47 14.97 5.04 -22.62
CA ALA A 47 15.22 4.21 -23.80
C ALA A 47 14.02 4.17 -24.75
N GLU A 48 12.80 4.18 -24.21
CA GLU A 48 11.54 4.06 -24.96
C GLU A 48 10.85 5.43 -25.15
N GLY A 49 11.40 6.48 -24.53
CA GLY A 49 10.84 7.82 -24.59
C GLY A 49 11.53 8.80 -23.65
N PRO A 50 10.87 9.92 -23.32
CA PRO A 50 11.41 10.87 -22.37
C PRO A 50 11.64 10.18 -21.02
N ARG A 51 12.89 10.20 -20.52
CA ARG A 51 13.26 9.61 -19.23
C ARG A 51 12.25 9.95 -18.14
N GLN A 52 11.84 8.91 -17.41
CA GLN A 52 10.96 9.03 -16.27
C GLN A 52 11.76 9.08 -14.95
N TYR A 53 11.21 9.79 -13.99
CA TYR A 53 11.84 10.09 -12.69
C TYR A 53 11.01 9.53 -11.55
N GLY A 54 10.36 8.39 -11.79
CA GLY A 54 9.49 7.73 -10.83
C GLY A 54 8.07 7.59 -11.34
N TRP A 55 7.12 7.57 -10.42
CA TRP A 55 5.75 7.19 -10.70
C TRP A 55 4.77 7.94 -9.82
N TYR A 56 3.51 7.94 -10.26
CA TYR A 56 2.41 8.46 -9.46
C TYR A 56 1.15 7.63 -9.69
N LEU A 57 0.23 7.77 -8.75
CA LEU A 57 -1.14 7.29 -8.91
C LEU A 57 -2.10 8.33 -8.35
N ASP A 58 -3.28 8.39 -8.96
CA ASP A 58 -4.39 9.16 -8.44
C ASP A 58 -5.23 8.28 -7.50
N LEU A 59 -5.68 8.85 -6.39
CA LEU A 59 -6.57 8.17 -5.45
C LEU A 59 -7.99 8.21 -6.01
N PRO A 60 -8.64 7.05 -6.22
CA PRO A 60 -9.86 7.00 -7.04
C PRO A 60 -11.10 7.53 -6.30
N ALA A 61 -11.11 7.53 -4.96
CA ALA A 61 -12.28 8.01 -4.22
C ALA A 61 -12.25 9.53 -3.99
N PRO A 62 -13.39 10.24 -4.16
CA PRO A 62 -13.48 11.66 -3.85
C PRO A 62 -13.09 11.98 -2.41
N GLY A 63 -12.20 12.95 -2.23
CA GLY A 63 -11.72 13.38 -0.91
C GLY A 63 -10.76 12.41 -0.23
N GLU A 64 -10.42 11.30 -0.87
CA GLU A 64 -9.39 10.39 -0.40
C GLU A 64 -8.04 11.11 -0.32
N ARG A 65 -7.26 10.84 0.73
CA ARG A 65 -5.94 11.45 0.94
C ARG A 65 -5.03 10.51 1.71
N VAL A 66 -3.72 10.63 1.46
CA VAL A 66 -2.70 9.98 2.29
C VAL A 66 -2.62 10.73 3.61
N VAL A 67 -2.74 10.01 4.72
CA VAL A 67 -2.76 10.61 6.08
C VAL A 67 -1.68 10.08 7.00
N SER A 68 -0.81 9.20 6.49
CA SER A 68 0.27 8.59 7.23
C SER A 68 1.59 8.74 6.47
N SER A 69 2.68 8.80 7.21
CA SER A 69 4.02 8.72 6.64
C SER A 69 4.23 7.34 6.01
N PRO A 70 4.62 7.25 4.73
CA PRO A 70 4.88 5.97 4.09
C PRO A 70 6.10 5.27 4.70
N VAL A 71 6.07 3.94 4.75
CA VAL A 71 7.17 3.09 5.20
C VAL A 71 7.65 2.23 4.03
N VAL A 72 8.97 2.20 3.79
CA VAL A 72 9.55 1.34 2.76
C VAL A 72 10.08 0.06 3.41
N ARG A 73 9.64 -1.09 2.89
CA ARG A 73 9.99 -2.42 3.42
C ARG A 73 9.91 -3.49 2.33
N GLY A 74 10.97 -4.27 2.16
CA GLY A 74 10.94 -5.47 1.28
C GLY A 74 10.66 -5.15 -0.19
N GLY A 75 11.10 -3.98 -0.66
CA GLY A 75 10.81 -3.47 -2.01
C GLY A 75 9.39 -2.92 -2.19
N LEU A 76 8.63 -2.79 -1.09
CA LEU A 76 7.30 -2.20 -1.07
C LEU A 76 7.31 -0.86 -0.33
N VAL A 77 6.41 0.04 -0.70
CA VAL A 77 6.00 1.21 0.07
C VAL A 77 4.62 0.93 0.65
N LEU A 78 4.52 1.05 1.97
CA LEU A 78 3.31 0.85 2.75
C LEU A 78 2.82 2.19 3.27
N PHE A 79 1.55 2.49 3.09
CA PHE A 79 0.95 3.73 3.57
C PHE A 79 -0.55 3.56 3.72
N HIS A 80 -1.17 4.49 4.46
CA HIS A 80 -2.62 4.56 4.60
C HIS A 80 -3.21 5.74 3.87
N THR A 81 -4.37 5.49 3.27
CA THR A 81 -5.26 6.55 2.80
C THR A 81 -6.52 6.61 3.63
N MET A 82 -7.18 7.76 3.60
CA MET A 82 -8.42 8.04 4.30
C MET A 82 -9.38 8.79 3.40
N ILE A 83 -10.63 8.34 3.39
CA ILE A 83 -11.80 8.96 2.78
C ILE A 83 -12.66 9.48 3.95
N PRO A 84 -12.72 10.79 4.19
CA PRO A 84 -13.52 11.34 5.28
C PRO A 84 -15.02 11.05 5.07
N SER A 85 -15.74 10.80 6.17
CA SER A 85 -17.21 10.78 6.17
C SER A 85 -17.75 12.13 6.61
N LEU A 86 -18.84 12.59 5.97
CA LEU A 86 -19.60 13.76 6.40
C LEU A 86 -20.73 13.40 7.39
N ALA A 87 -20.96 12.10 7.62
CA ALA A 87 -22.00 11.65 8.53
C ALA A 87 -21.56 11.82 10.00
N PRO A 88 -22.32 12.56 10.83
CA PRO A 88 -21.92 12.90 12.21
C PRO A 88 -21.69 11.70 13.14
N CYS A 89 -22.29 10.55 12.84
CA CYS A 89 -22.19 9.33 13.63
C CYS A 89 -21.25 8.27 13.02
N ALA A 90 -20.59 8.57 11.90
CA ALA A 90 -19.59 7.68 11.35
C ALA A 90 -18.29 7.79 12.16
N PHE A 91 -17.51 6.70 12.23
CA PHE A 91 -16.19 6.66 12.88
C PHE A 91 -15.12 7.51 12.14
N GLY A 92 -15.45 8.68 11.60
CA GLY A 92 -14.54 9.60 10.93
C GLY A 92 -14.32 9.31 9.44
N GLY A 93 -14.62 8.12 8.94
CA GLY A 93 -14.48 7.78 7.52
C GLY A 93 -14.12 6.33 7.24
N ARG A 94 -13.59 6.09 6.04
CA ARG A 94 -13.04 4.80 5.60
C ARG A 94 -11.58 5.00 5.21
N GLY A 95 -10.77 3.95 5.24
CA GLY A 95 -9.38 4.04 4.80
C GLY A 95 -8.92 2.77 4.10
N TRP A 96 -7.75 2.86 3.48
CA TRP A 96 -7.08 1.74 2.83
C TRP A 96 -5.68 1.59 3.41
N LEU A 97 -5.30 0.34 3.68
CA LEU A 97 -3.91 -0.06 3.75
C LEU A 97 -3.43 -0.29 2.32
N MET A 98 -2.36 0.37 1.92
CA MET A 98 -1.75 0.25 0.59
C MET A 98 -0.37 -0.40 0.72
N ALA A 99 -0.03 -1.27 -0.22
CA ALA A 99 1.27 -1.91 -0.35
C ALA A 99 1.65 -1.97 -1.84
N LEU A 100 2.53 -1.08 -2.27
CA LEU A 100 2.91 -0.92 -3.67
C LEU A 100 4.39 -1.16 -3.86
N ARG A 101 4.83 -1.60 -5.04
CA ARG A 101 6.26 -1.71 -5.32
C ARG A 101 6.92 -0.34 -5.36
N ILE A 102 7.98 -0.13 -4.58
CA ILE A 102 8.70 1.16 -4.56
C ILE A 102 9.28 1.51 -5.95
N ALA A 103 9.65 0.48 -6.72
CA ALA A 103 10.32 0.66 -8.01
C ALA A 103 9.43 1.28 -9.10
N ASN A 104 8.12 1.00 -9.09
CA ASN A 104 7.21 1.44 -10.16
C ASN A 104 5.80 1.82 -9.70
N GLY A 105 5.47 1.69 -8.41
CA GLY A 105 4.13 1.96 -7.89
C GLY A 105 3.11 0.86 -8.18
N GLY A 106 3.56 -0.23 -8.77
CA GLY A 106 2.68 -1.29 -9.21
C GLY A 106 2.33 -2.30 -8.12
N ARG A 107 1.48 -3.27 -8.49
CA ARG A 107 1.08 -4.35 -7.59
C ARG A 107 2.29 -5.14 -7.06
N PRO A 108 2.21 -5.70 -5.85
CA PRO A 108 3.19 -6.66 -5.37
C PRO A 108 3.36 -7.87 -6.32
N ARG A 109 4.56 -8.44 -6.37
CA ARG A 109 4.84 -9.68 -7.13
C ARG A 109 4.29 -10.94 -6.46
N SER A 110 4.17 -10.89 -5.15
CA SER A 110 3.59 -11.89 -4.28
C SER A 110 2.72 -11.16 -3.25
N PRO A 111 1.73 -11.83 -2.64
CA PRO A 111 0.95 -11.22 -1.59
C PRO A 111 1.82 -10.59 -0.50
N ALA A 112 1.34 -9.46 0.01
CA ALA A 112 2.04 -8.64 1.01
C ALA A 112 1.16 -8.29 2.21
N ILE A 113 -0.13 -8.60 2.12
CA ILE A 113 -1.17 -8.33 3.10
C ILE A 113 -1.91 -9.65 3.27
N ASP A 114 -2.04 -10.10 4.51
CA ASP A 114 -2.92 -11.19 4.91
C ASP A 114 -4.39 -10.76 4.67
N LEU A 115 -5.03 -11.42 3.70
CA LEU A 115 -6.43 -11.21 3.31
C LEU A 115 -7.35 -12.17 4.04
N ASP A 116 -7.05 -13.46 4.03
CA ASP A 116 -7.94 -14.50 4.56
C ASP A 116 -7.98 -14.60 6.09
N GLY A 117 -7.07 -13.90 6.78
CA GLY A 117 -7.03 -13.80 8.23
C GLY A 117 -6.39 -15.02 8.91
N ASP A 118 -5.66 -15.87 8.18
CA ASP A 118 -4.98 -17.04 8.74
C ASP A 118 -3.71 -16.70 9.56
N GLY A 119 -3.35 -15.42 9.60
CA GLY A 119 -2.19 -14.89 10.32
C GLY A 119 -0.88 -15.07 9.57
N ARG A 120 -0.91 -15.41 8.27
CA ARG A 120 0.23 -15.55 7.37
C ARG A 120 -0.04 -14.75 6.09
N VAL A 121 1.06 -14.47 5.37
CA VAL A 121 0.98 -13.91 4.01
C VAL A 121 1.44 -15.00 3.05
N GLY A 122 0.55 -15.47 2.18
CA GLY A 122 0.80 -16.64 1.35
C GLY A 122 -0.07 -16.73 0.09
N PRO A 123 -0.07 -17.89 -0.59
CA PRO A 123 -0.80 -18.08 -1.84
C PRO A 123 -2.33 -17.92 -1.75
N GLY A 124 -2.91 -17.98 -0.54
CA GLY A 124 -4.34 -17.71 -0.30
C GLY A 124 -4.71 -16.23 -0.41
N ASP A 125 -3.73 -15.32 -0.31
CA ASP A 125 -3.95 -13.87 -0.27
C ASP A 125 -3.92 -13.23 -1.67
N VAL A 126 -4.59 -13.86 -2.62
CA VAL A 126 -4.72 -13.39 -4.00
C VAL A 126 -6.16 -13.01 -4.30
N VAL A 127 -6.33 -12.13 -5.29
CA VAL A 127 -7.63 -11.59 -5.70
C VAL A 127 -7.80 -11.69 -7.20
N HIS A 128 -9.04 -11.73 -7.64
CA HIS A 128 -9.40 -11.58 -9.04
C HIS A 128 -9.63 -10.10 -9.35
N ALA A 129 -9.06 -9.61 -10.45
CA ALA A 129 -9.44 -8.30 -10.96
C ALA A 129 -10.88 -8.37 -11.51
N LEU A 130 -11.72 -7.37 -11.21
CA LEU A 130 -13.11 -7.37 -11.68
C LEU A 130 -13.18 -7.31 -13.22
N GLU A 131 -14.13 -8.00 -13.84
CA GLU A 131 -14.42 -7.83 -15.27
C GLU A 131 -14.76 -6.36 -15.56
N GLY A 132 -14.05 -5.76 -16.51
CA GLY A 132 -14.03 -4.30 -16.75
C GLY A 132 -12.73 -3.60 -16.31
N ALA A 133 -11.94 -4.23 -15.43
CA ALA A 133 -10.52 -3.92 -15.22
C ALA A 133 -9.63 -4.32 -16.42
N ALA A 134 -10.20 -5.04 -17.39
CA ALA A 134 -9.60 -5.44 -18.66
C ALA A 134 -9.08 -4.28 -19.53
N ALA A 135 -9.34 -3.02 -19.15
CA ALA A 135 -8.71 -1.85 -19.76
C ALA A 135 -7.24 -1.63 -19.33
N ALA A 136 -6.75 -2.38 -18.35
CA ALA A 136 -5.34 -2.43 -17.97
C ALA A 136 -4.75 -3.76 -18.43
N ALA A 137 -4.13 -3.75 -19.61
CA ALA A 137 -3.53 -4.93 -20.26
C ALA A 137 -2.43 -5.64 -19.44
N ASP A 138 -2.07 -5.14 -18.27
CA ASP A 138 -0.95 -5.57 -17.42
C ASP A 138 -1.37 -6.24 -16.09
N ILE A 139 -2.67 -6.48 -15.87
CA ILE A 139 -3.17 -7.18 -14.67
C ILE A 139 -3.57 -8.62 -15.02
N PRO A 140 -2.96 -9.64 -14.38
CA PRO A 140 -3.36 -11.04 -14.57
C PRO A 140 -4.72 -11.34 -13.94
N GLU A 141 -5.37 -12.42 -14.39
CA GLU A 141 -6.66 -12.90 -13.85
C GLU A 141 -6.63 -13.10 -12.32
N VAL A 142 -5.48 -13.56 -11.81
CA VAL A 142 -5.20 -13.71 -10.37
C VAL A 142 -3.99 -12.85 -10.02
N ALA A 143 -4.16 -11.93 -9.08
CA ALA A 143 -3.14 -10.97 -8.70
C ALA A 143 -2.98 -10.85 -7.17
N ALA A 144 -1.78 -10.49 -6.72
CA ALA A 144 -1.60 -9.99 -5.37
C ALA A 144 -2.22 -8.58 -5.26
N PRO A 145 -3.04 -8.31 -4.23
CA PRO A 145 -3.61 -6.98 -4.03
C PRO A 145 -2.50 -5.98 -3.66
N GLY A 146 -2.66 -4.73 -4.09
CA GLY A 146 -1.85 -3.60 -3.64
C GLY A 146 -2.56 -2.71 -2.61
N GLY A 147 -3.79 -3.06 -2.22
CA GLY A 147 -4.43 -2.46 -1.06
C GLY A 147 -5.63 -3.25 -0.54
N ARG A 148 -5.95 -3.03 0.73
CA ARG A 148 -7.10 -3.60 1.43
C ARG A 148 -7.80 -2.51 2.24
N ARG A 149 -9.12 -2.52 2.28
CA ARG A 149 -9.87 -1.59 3.10
C ARG A 149 -9.66 -1.88 4.60
N ALA A 150 -9.34 -0.84 5.36
CA ALA A 150 -9.14 -0.91 6.80
C ALA A 150 -10.46 -1.18 7.55
N ARG A 151 -10.40 -1.93 8.67
CA ARG A 151 -11.57 -2.23 9.52
C ARG A 151 -11.19 -2.21 11.01
N PRO A 152 -11.91 -1.50 11.91
CA PRO A 152 -12.94 -0.47 11.69
C PRO A 152 -12.39 0.97 11.79
N GLY A 153 -12.85 1.84 10.89
CA GLY A 153 -12.63 3.30 10.99
C GLY A 153 -11.37 3.83 10.30
N LEU A 154 -10.90 4.99 10.74
CA LEU A 154 -9.73 5.70 10.24
C LEU A 154 -8.47 5.21 10.94
N LEU A 155 -7.46 4.79 10.19
CA LEU A 155 -6.20 4.35 10.78
C LEU A 155 -5.35 5.55 11.27
N ALA A 156 -4.88 5.49 12.52
CA ALA A 156 -4.08 6.53 13.16
C ALA A 156 -2.56 6.41 12.87
N GLY A 157 -2.11 5.28 12.31
CA GLY A 157 -0.71 5.03 11.92
C GLY A 157 -0.40 3.54 11.91
N THR A 158 0.68 3.14 11.23
CA THR A 158 1.17 1.75 11.22
C THR A 158 2.40 1.63 12.13
N ALA A 159 2.35 0.72 13.10
CA ALA A 159 3.57 0.26 13.78
C ALA A 159 3.94 -1.13 13.24
N PHE A 160 5.23 -1.41 13.08
CA PHE A 160 5.71 -2.74 12.69
C PHE A 160 6.50 -3.37 13.84
N LEU A 161 6.18 -4.62 14.18
CA LEU A 161 6.99 -5.46 15.06
C LEU A 161 7.17 -6.82 14.38
N GLY A 162 8.42 -7.13 14.00
CA GLY A 162 8.73 -8.34 13.24
C GLY A 162 8.07 -8.30 11.86
N ASP A 163 7.28 -9.33 11.56
CA ASP A 163 6.44 -9.52 10.38
C ASP A 163 4.99 -9.09 10.62
N ARG A 164 4.72 -8.35 11.71
CA ARG A 164 3.37 -7.88 12.03
C ARG A 164 3.26 -6.37 11.91
N ALA A 165 2.20 -5.93 11.24
CA ALA A 165 1.72 -4.56 11.26
C ALA A 165 0.61 -4.44 12.32
N TYR A 166 0.72 -3.43 13.16
CA TYR A 166 -0.26 -3.06 14.18
C TYR A 166 -0.94 -1.79 13.71
N LEU A 167 -2.24 -1.89 13.48
CA LEU A 167 -3.10 -0.88 12.88
C LEU A 167 -4.17 -0.51 13.92
N SER A 168 -4.01 0.65 14.54
CA SER A 168 -5.04 1.23 15.39
C SER A 168 -5.85 2.25 14.59
N GLY A 169 -7.15 2.36 14.85
CA GLY A 169 -7.98 3.37 14.22
C GLY A 169 -9.04 3.98 15.12
N SER A 170 -9.81 4.92 14.58
CA SER A 170 -10.91 5.60 15.27
C SER A 170 -12.05 4.67 15.71
N GLY A 171 -12.12 3.45 15.19
CA GLY A 171 -13.00 2.40 15.67
C GLY A 171 -12.38 1.48 16.72
N THR A 172 -11.09 1.65 17.05
CA THR A 172 -10.39 0.87 18.08
C THR A 172 -10.79 1.39 19.46
N MET A 173 -11.65 0.65 20.16
CA MET A 173 -12.16 1.04 21.49
C MET A 173 -11.29 0.50 22.65
N ASP A 174 -10.50 -0.54 22.40
CA ASP A 174 -9.60 -1.19 23.35
C ASP A 174 -8.42 -1.87 22.62
N GLY A 175 -7.56 -2.57 23.37
CA GLY A 175 -6.44 -3.31 22.78
C GLY A 175 -6.86 -4.45 21.84
N ALA A 176 -8.08 -4.97 21.95
CA ALA A 176 -8.63 -6.00 21.06
C ALA A 176 -9.08 -5.43 19.72
N GLY A 177 -9.38 -4.12 19.67
CA GLY A 177 -9.66 -3.39 18.44
C GLY A 177 -8.41 -2.98 17.63
N ILE A 178 -7.20 -3.32 18.07
CA ILE A 178 -5.98 -3.13 17.28
C ILE A 178 -5.92 -4.24 16.23
N GLU A 179 -6.02 -3.85 14.98
CA GLU A 179 -5.89 -4.76 13.84
C GLU A 179 -4.42 -5.17 13.70
N VAL A 180 -4.12 -6.43 14.02
CA VAL A 180 -2.78 -7.02 13.86
C VAL A 180 -2.78 -7.85 12.60
N ARG A 181 -1.84 -7.60 11.69
CA ARG A 181 -1.75 -8.31 10.41
C ARG A 181 -0.36 -8.82 10.14
N ALA A 182 -0.26 -10.01 9.56
CA ALA A 182 0.98 -10.42 8.95
C ALA A 182 1.25 -9.54 7.70
N VAL A 183 2.49 -9.11 7.59
CA VAL A 183 3.06 -8.42 6.43
C VAL A 183 4.26 -9.19 5.94
N ARG A 184 4.66 -8.95 4.69
CA ARG A 184 5.80 -9.65 4.09
C ARG A 184 7.04 -9.65 5.02
N PRO A 185 7.58 -10.84 5.35
CA PRO A 185 8.81 -10.96 6.15
C PRO A 185 10.00 -10.26 5.47
N LEU A 186 10.86 -9.65 6.28
CA LEU A 186 12.18 -9.21 5.82
C LEU A 186 13.18 -10.31 6.16
N GLY A 187 13.72 -10.99 5.15
CA GLY A 187 14.72 -12.03 5.33
C GLY A 187 14.17 -13.38 5.83
N ASP A 188 15.04 -14.39 5.80
CA ASP A 188 14.76 -15.70 6.39
C ASP A 188 14.68 -15.60 7.91
N ALA A 189 13.88 -16.47 8.52
CA ALA A 189 13.49 -16.46 9.93
C ALA A 189 14.67 -16.30 10.91
N ARG A 190 15.11 -15.06 11.17
CA ARG A 190 15.95 -14.61 12.32
C ARG A 190 16.38 -13.14 12.37
N THR A 191 15.88 -12.22 11.55
CA THR A 191 16.29 -10.81 11.67
C THR A 191 15.36 -10.01 12.59
N GLY A 192 15.56 -10.19 13.91
CA GLY A 192 15.04 -9.32 14.96
C GLY A 192 16.10 -8.34 15.49
N ARG A 193 15.72 -7.48 16.45
CA ARG A 193 16.59 -6.51 17.12
C ARG A 193 17.59 -7.24 18.03
N LEU A 194 18.86 -7.34 17.65
CA LEU A 194 19.95 -7.99 18.43
C LEU A 194 20.70 -7.00 19.34
N SER A 195 20.02 -6.08 20.02
CA SER A 195 20.69 -5.26 21.03
C SER A 195 19.81 -4.96 22.23
N TRP A 196 20.00 -5.78 23.26
CA TRP A 196 19.86 -5.39 24.65
C TRP A 196 21.26 -5.51 25.28
N GLY A 197 21.92 -4.38 25.50
CA GLY A 197 23.07 -4.30 26.39
C GLY A 197 22.56 -4.06 27.80
N GLN A 198 22.43 -5.12 28.59
CA GLN A 198 22.22 -5.00 30.02
C GLN A 198 23.55 -4.54 30.63
N LEU A 199 23.61 -3.30 31.13
CA LEU A 199 24.69 -2.90 32.03
C LEU A 199 24.52 -3.71 33.31
N GLY A 200 25.45 -4.66 33.52
CA GLY A 200 25.64 -5.27 34.84
C GLY A 200 26.18 -4.24 35.82
N PRO A 201 25.97 -4.45 37.13
CA PRO A 201 26.39 -3.53 38.19
C PRO A 201 27.91 -3.33 38.24
#